data_AF-A0A2E4K7D0-F1
#
_entry.id   AF-A0A2E4K7D0-F1
#
_cell.length_a   1.000
_cell.length_b   1.000
_cell.length_c   1.000
_cell.angle_alpha   90.00
_cell.angle_beta   90.00
_cell.angle_gamma   90.00
#
_symmetry.space_group_name_H-M   'P 1'
#
loop_
_entity.id
_entity.type
_entity.pdbx_description
1 polymer ?
#
loop_
_entity_poly.entity_id
_entity_poly.type
_entity_poly.pdbx_seq_one_letter_code
_entity_poly.pdbx_strand_id
1 'polypeptide(L)'
;MELTKVKMIFIILFMFIYQSCTDLPNKEVCESEMCNYLIENSSYVHEINGFYIVSSDEIPTKEYGFNHTSLDVFNKVIKLFGSFLDQNNDGKIDQEYLKLNTGLSENLAFVIGHRDFVDEITNKTERKYRVYGMGFFSDSWPYVPTYDGTGFVINKLNSSLWRPEHFDATWEETFHTITEAFNRIDIDFKFSKQGYLRKLMDDDILDGTYDISEQNNLENGNYDKITAVNEYIHQIWQINFSGQSNVLNVHQKKALDFMIKKRVPMTVNPNYELILGKRLK
;
A
#
# COMPACT_ATOMS: atom_id res chain seq x y z
N MET A 1 -28.00 37.04 -60.95
CA MET A 1 -29.10 37.09 -59.97
C MET A 1 -30.10 36.02 -60.36
N GLU A 2 -30.50 35.01 -59.60
CA GLU A 2 -30.22 34.49 -58.26
C GLU A 2 -30.79 33.05 -58.30
N LEU A 3 -29.99 32.01 -58.03
CA LEU A 3 -29.96 31.21 -56.79
C LEU A 3 -31.32 30.64 -56.28
N THR A 4 -31.53 29.34 -56.52
CA THR A 4 -32.10 28.37 -55.54
C THR A 4 -31.78 26.96 -56.04
N LYS A 5 -30.61 26.43 -55.68
CA LYS A 5 -30.31 25.52 -54.54
C LYS A 5 -30.79 24.07 -54.74
N VAL A 6 -29.78 23.23 -54.89
CA VAL A 6 -29.74 21.82 -55.28
C VAL A 6 -29.93 20.91 -54.06
N LYS A 7 -30.67 19.82 -54.27
CA LYS A 7 -30.73 18.62 -53.40
C LYS A 7 -29.34 18.04 -53.17
N MET A 8 -28.98 17.67 -51.95
CA MET A 8 -28.10 16.52 -51.75
C MET A 8 -28.28 15.91 -50.37
N ILE A 9 -28.73 14.65 -50.39
CA ILE A 9 -28.78 13.73 -49.26
C ILE A 9 -27.33 13.29 -49.01
N PHE A 10 -26.80 13.56 -47.82
CA PHE A 10 -25.50 13.03 -47.39
C PHE A 10 -25.71 11.65 -46.73
N ILE A 11 -25.29 10.60 -47.44
CA ILE A 11 -25.04 9.28 -46.85
C ILE A 11 -23.62 9.36 -46.25
N ILE A 12 -23.53 9.39 -44.92
CA ILE A 12 -22.25 9.31 -44.21
C ILE A 12 -21.90 7.83 -44.05
N LEU A 13 -20.88 7.40 -44.80
CA LEU A 13 -20.25 6.09 -44.66
C LEU A 13 -19.40 6.10 -43.38
N PHE A 14 -19.83 5.37 -42.34
CA PHE A 14 -19.02 5.14 -41.15
C PHE A 14 -17.87 4.18 -41.52
N MET A 15 -16.68 4.73 -41.78
CA MET A 15 -15.44 3.96 -41.75
C MET A 15 -15.13 3.63 -40.29
N PHE A 16 -15.38 2.38 -39.89
CA PHE A 16 -14.80 1.80 -38.69
C PHE A 16 -13.29 1.71 -38.88
N ILE A 17 -12.55 2.67 -38.32
CA ILE A 17 -11.11 2.51 -38.12
C ILE A 17 -10.95 1.61 -36.89
N TYR A 18 -10.74 0.33 -37.14
CA TYR A 18 -10.16 -0.59 -36.15
C TYR A 18 -8.72 -0.11 -35.87
N GLN A 19 -8.54 0.72 -34.85
CA GLN A 19 -7.22 0.90 -34.24
C GLN A 19 -6.97 -0.27 -33.30
N SER A 20 -6.43 -1.33 -33.88
CA SER A 20 -5.58 -2.29 -33.17
C SER A 20 -4.32 -1.55 -32.72
N CYS A 21 -4.29 -1.03 -31.50
CA CYS A 21 -3.07 -0.57 -30.86
C CYS A 21 -2.50 -1.69 -29.99
N THR A 22 -1.77 -2.61 -30.62
CA THR A 22 -0.66 -3.32 -29.97
C THR A 22 0.59 -2.44 -30.07
N ASP A 23 0.58 -1.30 -29.39
CA ASP A 23 1.78 -0.49 -29.20
C ASP A 23 1.95 -0.35 -27.68
N LEU A 24 2.79 -1.22 -27.11
CA LEU A 24 3.37 -0.97 -25.79
C LEU A 24 4.08 0.40 -25.87
N PRO A 25 3.81 1.33 -24.94
CA PRO A 25 4.42 2.65 -25.03
C PRO A 25 5.95 2.52 -25.02
N ASN A 26 6.60 3.32 -25.87
CA ASN A 26 8.05 3.51 -25.89
C ASN A 26 8.61 3.52 -24.47
N LYS A 27 9.65 2.72 -24.23
CA LYS A 27 10.40 2.64 -22.95
C LYS A 27 10.68 4.06 -22.47
N GLU A 28 9.90 4.52 -21.49
CA GLU A 28 10.02 5.87 -20.96
C GLU A 28 11.41 5.99 -20.32
N VAL A 29 12.11 7.09 -20.62
CA VAL A 29 13.50 7.26 -20.18
C VAL A 29 13.48 7.50 -18.67
N CYS A 30 13.89 6.50 -17.90
CA CYS A 30 14.16 6.64 -16.47
C CYS A 30 15.19 7.75 -16.23
N GLU A 31 14.81 8.76 -15.46
CA GLU A 31 15.68 9.90 -15.15
C GLU A 31 16.69 9.59 -14.03
N SER A 32 16.48 8.52 -13.26
CA SER A 32 17.34 8.12 -12.14
C SER A 32 18.02 6.76 -12.34
N GLU A 33 19.19 6.59 -11.73
CA GLU A 33 19.90 5.29 -11.70
C GLU A 33 19.06 4.21 -10.99
N MET A 34 18.33 4.57 -9.94
CA MET A 34 17.43 3.66 -9.23
C MET A 34 16.31 3.16 -10.14
N CYS A 35 15.63 4.05 -10.88
CA CYS A 35 14.58 3.68 -11.83
C CYS A 35 15.09 2.68 -12.87
N ASN A 36 16.27 2.96 -13.46
CA ASN A 36 16.89 2.05 -14.43
C ASN A 36 17.16 0.68 -13.82
N TYR A 37 17.75 0.64 -12.62
CA TYR A 37 17.98 -0.61 -11.90
C TYR A 37 16.68 -1.39 -11.66
N LEU A 38 15.61 -0.72 -11.21
CA LEU A 38 14.33 -1.37 -10.95
C LEU A 38 13.71 -1.96 -12.23
N ILE A 39 13.73 -1.23 -13.35
CA ILE A 39 13.24 -1.73 -14.65
C ILE A 39 14.05 -2.93 -15.14
N GLU A 40 15.37 -2.92 -14.94
CA GLU A 40 16.25 -4.01 -15.37
C GLU A 40 16.06 -5.29 -14.55
N ASN A 41 15.73 -5.16 -13.26
CA ASN A 41 15.75 -6.28 -12.31
C ASN A 41 14.36 -6.73 -11.85
N SER A 42 13.29 -6.00 -12.17
CA SER A 42 11.91 -6.36 -11.81
C SER A 42 11.09 -6.69 -13.05
N SER A 43 10.05 -7.51 -12.91
CA SER A 43 9.14 -7.86 -14.02
C SER A 43 8.08 -6.80 -14.24
N TYR A 44 7.64 -6.13 -13.17
CA TYR A 44 6.69 -5.02 -13.20
C TYR A 44 7.20 -3.82 -12.41
N VAL A 45 6.98 -2.61 -12.92
CA VAL A 45 7.40 -1.35 -12.29
C VAL A 45 6.34 -0.28 -12.49
N HIS A 46 5.93 0.34 -11.39
CA HIS A 46 4.99 1.46 -11.36
C HIS A 46 5.55 2.58 -10.50
N GLU A 47 5.29 3.82 -10.89
CA GLU A 47 5.80 5.01 -10.22
C GLU A 47 4.65 5.97 -9.90
N ILE A 48 4.58 6.44 -8.65
CA ILE A 48 3.70 7.51 -8.19
C ILE A 48 4.56 8.68 -7.71
N ASN A 49 4.87 9.63 -8.60
CA ASN A 49 5.70 10.81 -8.32
C ASN A 49 7.04 10.45 -7.62
N GLY A 50 7.81 9.53 -8.18
CA GLY A 50 9.07 9.06 -7.61
C GLY A 50 8.96 7.98 -6.53
N PHE A 51 7.77 7.65 -6.02
CA PHE A 51 7.57 6.45 -5.19
C PHE A 51 7.42 5.22 -6.10
N TYR A 52 8.32 4.25 -5.98
CA TYR A 52 8.33 3.06 -6.84
C TYR A 52 7.66 1.87 -6.16
N ILE A 53 6.80 1.20 -6.91
CA ILE A 53 6.22 -0.10 -6.60
C ILE A 53 6.75 -1.07 -7.64
N VAL A 54 7.35 -2.17 -7.22
CA VAL A 54 7.97 -3.16 -8.12
C VAL A 54 7.57 -4.58 -7.75
N SER A 55 7.57 -5.46 -8.74
CA SER A 55 7.26 -6.88 -8.53
C SER A 55 8.07 -7.80 -9.42
N SER A 56 8.40 -8.99 -8.93
CA SER A 56 8.78 -10.13 -9.79
C SER A 56 7.54 -10.67 -10.51
N ASP A 57 7.75 -11.60 -11.45
CA ASP A 57 6.68 -12.34 -12.13
C ASP A 57 6.39 -13.70 -11.47
N GLU A 58 7.05 -14.01 -10.36
CA GLU A 58 6.91 -15.29 -9.66
C GLU A 58 5.49 -15.51 -9.12
N ILE A 59 5.00 -16.75 -9.19
CA ILE A 59 3.62 -17.09 -8.82
C ILE A 59 3.45 -16.93 -7.29
N PRO A 60 2.49 -16.14 -6.80
CA PRO A 60 2.20 -16.01 -5.37
C PRO A 60 1.71 -17.32 -4.73
N THR A 61 1.65 -17.32 -3.39
CA THR A 61 1.02 -18.38 -2.61
C THR A 61 -0.43 -18.60 -3.03
N LYS A 62 -0.90 -19.84 -2.86
CA LYS A 62 -2.29 -20.25 -3.14
C LYS A 62 -3.13 -20.36 -1.87
N GLU A 63 -2.75 -19.61 -0.84
CA GLU A 63 -3.48 -19.58 0.42
C GLU A 63 -4.97 -19.25 0.18
N TYR A 64 -5.83 -19.88 0.96
CA TYR A 64 -7.30 -19.80 0.80
C TYR A 64 -7.84 -20.27 -0.57
N GLY A 65 -7.04 -20.97 -1.37
CA GLY A 65 -7.47 -21.65 -2.59
C GLY A 65 -7.60 -20.75 -3.81
N PHE A 66 -7.16 -19.49 -3.73
CA PHE A 66 -7.14 -18.62 -4.89
C PHE A 66 -5.96 -18.90 -5.83
N ASN A 67 -6.14 -18.64 -7.13
CA ASN A 67 -5.12 -18.86 -8.15
C ASN A 67 -4.78 -17.53 -8.83
N HIS A 68 -3.84 -16.79 -8.24
CA HIS A 68 -3.45 -15.45 -8.65
C HIS A 68 -2.13 -15.43 -9.40
N THR A 69 -1.97 -14.39 -10.21
CA THR A 69 -0.69 -14.00 -10.80
C THR A 69 -0.02 -12.93 -9.96
N SER A 70 1.29 -12.80 -10.09
CA SER A 70 2.06 -11.66 -9.57
C SER A 70 1.51 -10.31 -10.06
N LEU A 71 1.06 -10.25 -11.31
CA LEU A 71 0.42 -9.06 -11.88
C LEU A 71 -0.87 -8.67 -11.15
N ASP A 72 -1.66 -9.65 -10.67
CA ASP A 72 -2.87 -9.37 -9.89
C ASP A 72 -2.53 -8.68 -8.57
N VAL A 73 -1.54 -9.22 -7.84
CA VAL A 73 -1.05 -8.66 -6.56
C VAL A 73 -0.49 -7.26 -6.80
N PHE A 74 0.36 -7.10 -7.83
CA PHE A 74 0.94 -5.82 -8.21
C PHE A 74 -0.12 -4.74 -8.50
N ASN A 75 -1.15 -5.10 -9.29
CA ASN A 75 -2.26 -4.20 -9.60
C ASN A 75 -3.08 -3.83 -8.35
N LYS A 76 -3.32 -4.79 -7.44
CA LYS A 76 -4.01 -4.52 -6.17
C LYS A 76 -3.24 -3.51 -5.34
N VAL A 77 -1.93 -3.70 -5.17
CA VAL A 77 -1.07 -2.79 -4.39
C VAL A 77 -1.08 -1.38 -4.95
N ILE A 78 -0.99 -1.21 -6.28
CA ILE A 78 -1.09 0.10 -6.93
C ILE A 78 -2.43 0.77 -6.58
N LYS A 79 -3.54 0.03 -6.64
CA LYS A 79 -4.86 0.55 -6.31
C LYS A 79 -5.01 0.90 -4.82
N LEU A 80 -4.41 0.12 -3.92
CA LEU A 80 -4.39 0.42 -2.49
C LEU A 80 -3.65 1.71 -2.19
N PHE A 81 -2.43 1.90 -2.72
CA PHE A 81 -1.71 3.16 -2.60
C PHE A 81 -2.46 4.32 -3.25
N GLY A 82 -3.07 4.09 -4.42
CA GLY A 82 -3.94 5.04 -5.09
C GLY A 82 -5.06 5.51 -4.16
N SER A 83 -5.79 4.56 -3.58
CA SER A 83 -6.87 4.86 -2.65
C SER A 83 -6.41 5.59 -1.40
N PHE A 84 -5.26 5.23 -0.81
CA PHE A 84 -4.74 5.93 0.37
C PHE A 84 -4.37 7.39 0.09
N LEU A 85 -3.92 7.69 -1.14
CA LEU A 85 -3.48 9.03 -1.54
C LEU A 85 -4.58 9.87 -2.18
N ASP A 86 -5.66 9.25 -2.65
CA ASP A 86 -6.84 9.88 -3.25
C ASP A 86 -8.11 9.36 -2.53
N GLN A 87 -8.42 9.98 -1.39
CA GLN A 87 -9.59 9.64 -0.58
C GLN A 87 -10.89 10.19 -1.20
N ASN A 88 -10.80 11.19 -2.07
CA ASN A 88 -11.96 11.77 -2.74
C ASN A 88 -12.34 11.03 -4.05
N ASN A 89 -11.45 10.16 -4.56
CA ASN A 89 -11.57 9.33 -5.76
C ASN A 89 -11.67 10.15 -7.07
N ASP A 90 -10.98 11.29 -7.18
CA ASP A 90 -10.97 12.14 -8.39
C ASP A 90 -9.78 11.86 -9.34
N GLY A 91 -8.92 10.91 -8.98
CA GLY A 91 -7.75 10.48 -9.75
C GLY A 91 -6.52 11.34 -9.51
N LYS A 92 -6.51 12.13 -8.43
CA LYS A 92 -5.37 12.96 -8.03
C LYS A 92 -5.05 12.76 -6.57
N ILE A 93 -3.78 12.91 -6.24
CA ILE A 93 -3.35 12.91 -4.84
C ILE A 93 -4.03 14.09 -4.14
N ASP A 94 -4.73 13.83 -3.04
CA ASP A 94 -5.35 14.88 -2.25
C ASP A 94 -4.29 15.83 -1.69
N GLN A 95 -4.66 17.11 -1.61
CA GLN A 95 -3.76 18.18 -1.17
C GLN A 95 -3.09 17.89 0.18
N GLU A 96 -3.79 17.21 1.09
CA GLU A 96 -3.25 16.86 2.42
C GLU A 96 -2.25 15.71 2.41
N TYR A 97 -2.27 14.85 1.38
CA TYR A 97 -1.35 13.71 1.23
C TYR A 97 -0.15 14.02 0.34
N LEU A 98 0.02 15.26 -0.15
CA LEU A 98 1.21 15.64 -0.91
C LEU A 98 2.49 15.45 -0.10
N LYS A 99 2.51 15.87 1.17
CA LYS A 99 3.69 15.68 2.04
C LYS A 99 3.97 14.19 2.30
N LEU A 100 2.90 13.40 2.46
CA LEU A 100 3.00 11.95 2.60
C LEU A 100 3.61 11.31 1.34
N ASN A 101 3.13 11.69 0.14
CA ASN A 101 3.67 11.22 -1.13
C ASN A 101 5.15 11.60 -1.30
N THR A 102 5.56 12.81 -0.89
CA THR A 102 7.00 13.17 -0.83
C THR A 102 7.77 12.26 0.12
N GLY A 103 7.21 11.96 1.30
CA GLY A 103 7.81 11.02 2.24
C GLY A 103 8.01 9.63 1.66
N LEU A 104 7.01 9.12 0.93
CA LEU A 104 7.11 7.87 0.17
C LEU A 104 8.21 7.95 -0.88
N SER A 105 8.20 8.97 -1.75
CA SER A 105 9.15 9.07 -2.88
C SER A 105 10.61 9.23 -2.45
N GLU A 106 10.86 9.96 -1.36
CA GLU A 106 12.23 10.24 -0.91
C GLU A 106 12.83 9.12 -0.07
N ASN A 107 12.00 8.28 0.56
CA ASN A 107 12.47 7.37 1.59
C ASN A 107 12.13 5.90 1.34
N LEU A 108 11.16 5.59 0.49
CA LEU A 108 10.57 4.26 0.40
C LEU A 108 10.46 3.75 -1.04
N ALA A 109 10.54 2.43 -1.18
CA ALA A 109 10.10 1.68 -2.34
C ALA A 109 9.31 0.47 -1.85
N PHE A 110 8.30 0.03 -2.60
CA PHE A 110 7.52 -1.15 -2.27
C PHE A 110 7.87 -2.30 -3.20
N VAL A 111 8.21 -3.46 -2.64
CA VAL A 111 8.81 -4.58 -3.37
C VAL A 111 7.99 -5.85 -3.13
N ILE A 112 7.46 -6.43 -4.20
CA ILE A 112 6.57 -7.60 -4.17
C ILE A 112 7.28 -8.79 -4.83
N GLY A 113 7.32 -9.95 -4.18
CA GLY A 113 7.84 -11.16 -4.84
C GLY A 113 8.18 -12.26 -3.85
N HIS A 114 8.89 -13.28 -4.32
CA HIS A 114 9.43 -14.31 -3.42
C HIS A 114 10.59 -13.73 -2.61
N ARG A 115 10.93 -14.42 -1.52
CA ARG A 115 11.93 -13.93 -0.55
C ARG A 115 13.25 -13.49 -1.19
N ASP A 116 13.83 -14.30 -2.07
CA ASP A 116 15.13 -13.99 -2.67
C ASP A 116 15.09 -12.71 -3.50
N PHE A 117 14.03 -12.51 -4.29
CA PHE A 117 13.81 -11.28 -5.06
C PHE A 117 13.64 -10.07 -4.15
N VAL A 118 12.76 -10.18 -3.14
CA VAL A 118 12.49 -9.09 -2.20
C VAL A 118 13.77 -8.71 -1.45
N ASP A 119 14.50 -9.68 -0.92
CA ASP A 119 15.75 -9.45 -0.18
C ASP A 119 16.83 -8.80 -1.06
N GLU A 120 16.94 -9.19 -2.34
CA GLU A 120 17.90 -8.58 -3.27
C GLU A 120 17.57 -7.10 -3.55
N ILE A 121 16.32 -6.82 -3.96
CA ILE A 121 15.91 -5.47 -4.36
C ILE A 121 15.91 -4.52 -3.16
N THR A 122 15.39 -4.95 -2.01
CA THR A 122 15.35 -4.14 -0.78
C THR A 122 16.75 -3.81 -0.28
N ASN A 123 17.67 -4.79 -0.27
CA ASN A 123 19.06 -4.56 0.11
C ASN A 123 19.76 -3.57 -0.84
N LYS A 124 19.56 -3.72 -2.16
CA LYS A 124 20.15 -2.80 -3.14
C LYS A 124 19.64 -1.38 -2.98
N THR A 125 18.32 -1.22 -2.87
CA THR A 125 17.68 0.09 -2.73
C THR A 125 18.16 0.81 -1.47
N GLU A 126 18.24 0.11 -0.35
CA GLU A 126 18.68 0.70 0.90
C GLU A 126 20.17 1.06 0.90
N ARG A 127 21.05 0.14 0.47
CA ARG A 127 22.50 0.36 0.55
C ARG A 127 23.02 1.35 -0.49
N LYS A 128 22.48 1.32 -1.71
CA LYS A 128 22.98 2.15 -2.81
C LYS A 128 22.21 3.46 -2.95
N TYR A 129 20.88 3.41 -2.86
CA TYR A 129 20.03 4.57 -3.13
C TYR A 129 19.49 5.24 -1.87
N ARG A 130 19.77 4.66 -0.68
CA ARG A 130 19.28 5.16 0.63
C ARG A 130 17.75 5.20 0.73
N VAL A 131 17.08 4.37 -0.08
CA VAL A 131 15.63 4.19 -0.09
C VAL A 131 15.33 2.88 0.58
N TYR A 132 14.53 2.90 1.65
CA TYR A 132 14.15 1.69 2.38
C TYR A 132 13.12 0.89 1.58
N GLY A 133 13.41 -0.38 1.32
CA GLY A 133 12.49 -1.26 0.62
C GLY A 133 11.51 -1.93 1.58
N MET A 134 10.23 -1.58 1.50
CA MET A 134 9.14 -2.31 2.16
C MET A 134 8.82 -3.55 1.33
N GLY A 135 9.00 -4.73 1.92
CA GLY A 135 8.85 -6.01 1.23
C GLY A 135 7.50 -6.67 1.50
N PHE A 136 6.84 -7.14 0.45
CA PHE A 136 5.71 -8.08 0.52
C PHE A 136 6.15 -9.43 -0.04
N PHE A 137 6.23 -10.44 0.84
CA PHE A 137 6.66 -11.78 0.49
C PHE A 137 5.49 -12.60 -0.07
N SER A 138 5.28 -12.51 -1.39
CA SER A 138 4.11 -13.10 -2.06
C SER A 138 4.07 -14.62 -2.02
N ASP A 139 5.18 -15.29 -1.73
CA ASP A 139 5.28 -16.73 -1.53
C ASP A 139 4.80 -17.20 -0.16
N SER A 140 4.73 -16.28 0.81
CA SER A 140 4.53 -16.59 2.23
C SER A 140 3.28 -15.91 2.81
N TRP A 141 2.88 -14.78 2.23
CA TRP A 141 1.81 -13.94 2.77
C TRP A 141 0.55 -13.98 1.92
N PRO A 142 -0.63 -14.08 2.55
CA PRO A 142 -1.87 -14.28 1.82
C PRO A 142 -2.25 -13.05 1.01
N TYR A 143 -2.70 -13.29 -0.22
CA TYR A 143 -3.42 -12.31 -1.04
C TYR A 143 -4.85 -12.80 -1.22
N VAL A 144 -5.82 -11.99 -0.77
CA VAL A 144 -7.25 -12.30 -0.86
C VAL A 144 -7.95 -11.22 -1.68
N PRO A 145 -8.29 -11.48 -2.96
CA PRO A 145 -8.74 -10.46 -3.92
C PRO A 145 -10.11 -9.87 -3.55
N THR A 146 -10.92 -10.66 -2.84
CA THR A 146 -12.25 -10.30 -2.37
C THR A 146 -12.25 -9.63 -1.00
N TYR A 147 -11.07 -9.43 -0.39
CA TYR A 147 -10.97 -8.77 0.90
C TYR A 147 -11.34 -7.29 0.77
N ASP A 148 -12.33 -6.87 1.55
CA ASP A 148 -12.87 -5.51 1.58
C ASP A 148 -12.63 -4.79 2.91
N GLY A 149 -11.86 -5.41 3.83
CA GLY A 149 -11.59 -4.89 5.16
C GLY A 149 -12.74 -5.04 6.14
N THR A 150 -13.77 -5.83 5.82
CA THR A 150 -14.95 -6.06 6.68
C THR A 150 -15.25 -7.56 6.83
N GLY A 151 -16.41 -7.91 7.41
CA GLY A 151 -16.88 -9.30 7.49
C GLY A 151 -16.37 -10.12 8.67
N PHE A 152 -15.56 -9.53 9.56
CA PHE A 152 -15.08 -10.16 10.79
C PHE A 152 -15.66 -9.47 12.04
N VAL A 153 -15.72 -10.21 13.15
CA VAL A 153 -16.09 -9.68 14.47
C VAL A 153 -14.91 -9.83 15.41
N ILE A 154 -14.57 -8.77 16.12
CA ILE A 154 -13.56 -8.77 17.17
C ILE A 154 -14.18 -8.31 18.49
N ASN A 155 -13.79 -8.94 19.60
CA ASN A 155 -14.26 -8.53 20.94
C ASN A 155 -13.28 -7.59 21.64
N LYS A 156 -11.98 -7.76 21.39
CA LYS A 156 -10.89 -6.94 21.92
C LYS A 156 -9.64 -7.14 21.08
N LEU A 157 -8.80 -6.11 21.00
CA LEU A 157 -7.43 -6.21 20.49
C LEU A 157 -6.48 -6.39 21.68
N ASN A 158 -5.85 -7.55 21.79
CA ASN A 158 -4.99 -7.89 22.93
C ASN A 158 -3.66 -8.58 22.56
N SER A 159 -3.37 -8.75 21.27
CA SER A 159 -2.13 -9.40 20.82
C SER A 159 -1.72 -8.88 19.44
N SER A 160 -0.41 -8.74 19.22
CA SER A 160 0.17 -8.40 17.92
C SER A 160 -0.06 -9.46 16.84
N LEU A 161 -0.40 -10.69 17.24
CA LEU A 161 -0.75 -11.78 16.31
C LEU A 161 -2.16 -11.68 15.75
N TRP A 162 -2.99 -10.77 16.24
CA TRP A 162 -4.36 -10.66 15.75
C TRP A 162 -4.38 -10.19 14.29
N ARG A 163 -5.09 -10.96 13.45
CA ARG A 163 -5.54 -10.58 12.10
C ARG A 163 -6.99 -11.04 11.91
N PRO A 164 -7.77 -10.37 11.04
CA PRO A 164 -9.03 -10.91 10.54
C PRO A 164 -8.87 -12.30 9.94
N GLU A 165 -9.93 -13.11 9.98
CA GLU A 165 -9.96 -14.37 9.22
C GLU A 165 -9.95 -14.05 7.71
N HIS A 166 -9.20 -14.84 6.92
CA HIS A 166 -9.00 -14.61 5.48
C HIS A 166 -8.46 -13.21 5.14
N PHE A 167 -7.52 -12.74 5.96
CA PHE A 167 -6.86 -11.46 5.77
C PHE A 167 -6.06 -11.38 4.46
N ASP A 168 -6.12 -10.22 3.81
CA ASP A 168 -5.27 -9.86 2.67
C ASP A 168 -4.06 -9.06 3.16
N ALA A 169 -2.89 -9.67 3.18
CA ALA A 169 -1.67 -9.04 3.66
C ALA A 169 -1.23 -7.83 2.82
N THR A 170 -1.76 -7.65 1.60
CA THR A 170 -1.51 -6.42 0.84
C THR A 170 -2.09 -5.18 1.52
N TRP A 171 -3.18 -5.29 2.28
CA TRP A 171 -3.74 -4.18 3.05
C TRP A 171 -2.81 -3.74 4.18
N GLU A 172 -2.28 -4.70 4.93
CA GLU A 172 -1.33 -4.45 6.01
C GLU A 172 -0.06 -3.80 5.49
N GLU A 173 0.58 -4.40 4.48
CA GLU A 173 1.89 -3.94 4.05
C GLU A 173 1.86 -2.58 3.35
N THR A 174 0.77 -2.30 2.62
CA THR A 174 0.56 -0.96 2.06
C THR A 174 0.29 0.07 3.16
N PHE A 175 -0.51 -0.26 4.16
CA PHE A 175 -0.71 0.62 5.32
C PHE A 175 0.58 0.83 6.13
N HIS A 176 1.34 -0.23 6.40
CA HIS A 176 2.65 -0.18 7.04
C HIS A 176 3.62 0.74 6.28
N THR A 177 3.55 0.76 4.96
CA THR A 177 4.37 1.66 4.13
C THR A 177 3.92 3.11 4.26
N ILE A 178 2.60 3.37 4.30
CA ILE A 178 2.05 4.71 4.56
C ILE A 178 2.51 5.23 5.92
N THR A 179 2.36 4.45 6.98
CA THR A 179 2.72 4.85 8.34
C THR A 179 4.24 4.92 8.56
N GLU A 180 5.03 4.10 7.87
CA GLU A 180 6.49 4.22 7.86
C GLU A 180 6.93 5.53 7.18
N ALA A 181 6.22 5.99 6.14
CA ALA A 181 6.47 7.31 5.55
C ALA A 181 6.19 8.43 6.58
N PHE A 182 5.07 8.35 7.31
CA PHE A 182 4.79 9.28 8.43
C PHE A 182 5.89 9.23 9.50
N ASN A 183 6.31 8.04 9.91
CA ASN A 183 7.39 7.83 10.87
C ASN A 183 8.70 8.49 10.40
N ARG A 184 8.94 8.66 9.10
CA ARG A 184 10.14 9.33 8.60
C ARG A 184 10.00 10.85 8.57
N ILE A 185 8.85 11.38 8.16
CA ILE A 185 8.64 12.81 7.87
C ILE A 185 7.97 13.65 8.97
N ASP A 186 7.39 13.02 9.99
CA ASP A 186 6.75 13.68 11.13
C ASP A 186 7.49 13.33 12.43
N ILE A 187 7.98 14.36 13.12
CA ILE A 187 8.77 14.22 14.35
C ILE A 187 7.95 13.68 15.53
N ASP A 188 6.63 13.87 15.52
CA ASP A 188 5.76 13.36 16.57
C ASP A 188 5.23 11.95 16.25
N PHE A 189 5.22 11.54 14.97
CA PHE A 189 4.73 10.24 14.51
C PHE A 189 5.82 9.15 14.58
N LYS A 190 6.73 9.22 15.54
CA LYS A 190 7.85 8.27 15.62
C LYS A 190 7.42 6.94 16.26
N PHE A 191 8.00 5.84 15.78
CA PHE A 191 7.87 4.51 16.39
C PHE A 191 8.92 4.25 17.49
N SER A 192 9.94 5.11 17.58
CA SER A 192 10.98 5.04 18.60
C SER A 192 10.45 5.40 19.98
N LYS A 193 11.24 5.15 21.04
CA LYS A 193 10.87 5.39 22.45
C LYS A 193 10.41 6.82 22.77
N GLN A 194 10.79 7.81 21.96
CA GLN A 194 10.37 9.20 22.14
C GLN A 194 9.01 9.51 21.51
N GLY A 195 8.53 8.63 20.63
CA GLY A 195 7.27 8.82 19.91
C GLY A 195 6.05 8.54 20.77
N TYR A 196 4.97 9.26 20.50
CA TYR A 196 3.74 9.15 21.28
C TYR A 196 3.04 7.79 21.09
N LEU A 197 3.01 7.28 19.86
CA LEU A 197 2.46 5.95 19.56
C LEU A 197 3.18 4.83 20.31
N ARG A 198 4.52 4.91 20.35
CA ARG A 198 5.34 3.98 21.11
C ARG A 198 5.02 4.01 22.60
N LYS A 199 4.89 5.20 23.17
CA LYS A 199 4.49 5.34 24.57
C LYS A 199 3.13 4.69 24.84
N LEU A 200 2.13 4.93 23.98
CA LEU A 200 0.80 4.34 24.13
C LEU A 200 0.83 2.81 24.09
N MET A 201 1.59 2.21 23.18
CA MET A 201 1.75 0.76 23.12
C MET A 201 2.49 0.22 24.36
N ASP A 202 3.56 0.88 24.81
CA ASP A 202 4.30 0.47 26.01
C ASP A 202 3.40 0.58 27.27
N ASP A 203 2.54 1.61 27.37
CA ASP A 203 1.55 1.77 28.45
C ASP A 203 0.46 0.67 28.37
N ASP A 204 0.00 0.29 27.17
CA ASP A 204 -0.97 -0.79 26.94
C ASP A 204 -0.43 -2.18 27.34
N ILE A 205 0.86 -2.42 27.05
CA ILE A 205 1.58 -3.62 27.50
C ILE A 205 1.73 -3.62 29.03
N LEU A 206 2.09 -2.48 29.63
CA LEU A 206 2.28 -2.38 31.08
C LEU A 206 0.96 -2.63 31.85
N ASP A 207 -0.17 -2.19 31.30
CA ASP A 207 -1.50 -2.43 31.84
C ASP A 207 -1.99 -3.88 31.61
N GLY A 208 -1.22 -4.70 30.87
CA GLY A 208 -1.53 -6.10 30.60
C GLY A 208 -2.69 -6.31 29.62
N THR A 209 -3.04 -5.29 28.84
CA THR A 209 -4.16 -5.33 27.89
C THR A 209 -3.74 -5.62 26.45
N TYR A 210 -2.44 -5.57 26.14
CA TYR A 210 -1.87 -5.93 24.85
C TYR A 210 -0.56 -6.73 25.00
N ASP A 211 -0.39 -7.79 24.21
CA ASP A 211 0.80 -8.64 24.21
C ASP A 211 1.57 -8.57 22.88
N ILE A 212 2.90 -8.53 23.00
CA ILE A 212 3.84 -8.68 21.88
C ILE A 212 4.81 -9.85 22.10
N SER A 213 4.75 -10.50 23.26
CA SER A 213 5.75 -11.49 23.66
C SER A 213 5.61 -12.78 22.86
N GLU A 214 4.39 -13.18 22.51
CA GLU A 214 4.15 -14.36 21.70
C GLU A 214 4.79 -14.25 20.32
N GLN A 215 4.55 -13.14 19.62
CA GLN A 215 5.16 -12.88 18.32
C GLN A 215 6.68 -12.78 18.41
N ASN A 216 7.20 -12.11 19.43
CA ASN A 216 8.64 -12.04 19.64
C ASN A 216 9.28 -13.42 19.86
N ASN A 217 8.57 -14.34 20.52
CA ASN A 217 9.05 -15.72 20.65
C ASN A 217 9.00 -16.47 19.31
N LEU A 218 7.95 -16.31 18.51
CA LEU A 218 7.83 -16.92 17.17
C LEU A 218 8.93 -16.43 16.22
N GLU A 219 9.34 -15.17 16.35
CA GLU A 219 10.39 -14.55 15.55
C GLU A 219 11.79 -14.68 16.18
N ASN A 220 11.98 -15.56 17.18
CA ASN A 220 13.25 -15.81 17.85
C ASN A 220 13.93 -14.54 18.42
N GLY A 221 13.14 -13.61 18.94
CA GLY A 221 13.63 -12.35 19.51
C GLY A 221 13.85 -11.22 18.49
N ASN A 222 13.53 -11.44 17.21
CA ASN A 222 13.73 -10.45 16.15
C ASN A 222 12.54 -9.48 15.99
N TYR A 223 11.43 -9.69 16.71
CA TYR A 223 10.29 -8.79 16.70
C TYR A 223 10.56 -7.59 17.61
N ASP A 224 11.16 -6.54 17.02
CA ASP A 224 11.50 -5.36 17.79
C ASP A 224 10.27 -4.49 18.08
N LYS A 225 10.41 -3.63 19.10
CA LYS A 225 9.33 -2.73 19.52
C LYS A 225 9.09 -1.55 18.56
N ILE A 226 9.89 -1.35 17.52
CA ILE A 226 9.63 -0.37 16.46
C ILE A 226 8.64 -0.99 15.48
N THR A 227 8.93 -2.20 15.00
CA THR A 227 8.02 -3.02 14.19
C THR A 227 6.69 -3.22 14.90
N ALA A 228 6.71 -3.52 16.20
CA ALA A 228 5.49 -3.71 16.98
C ALA A 228 4.58 -2.48 17.05
N VAL A 229 5.13 -1.26 16.97
CA VAL A 229 4.29 -0.05 16.94
C VAL A 229 3.56 0.06 15.61
N ASN A 230 4.23 -0.26 14.50
CA ASN A 230 3.61 -0.23 13.18
C ASN A 230 2.46 -1.23 13.08
N GLU A 231 2.68 -2.43 13.62
CA GLU A 231 1.65 -3.46 13.75
C GLU A 231 0.47 -2.98 14.60
N TYR A 232 0.76 -2.47 15.79
CA TYR A 232 -0.24 -2.01 16.74
C TYR A 232 -1.18 -0.97 16.11
N ILE A 233 -0.63 -0.02 15.36
CA ILE A 233 -1.45 1.00 14.69
C ILE A 233 -2.19 0.47 13.47
N HIS A 234 -1.64 -0.51 12.74
CA HIS A 234 -2.35 -1.20 11.66
C HIS A 234 -3.59 -1.93 12.19
N GLN A 235 -3.46 -2.71 13.27
CA GLN A 235 -4.58 -3.44 13.85
C GLN A 235 -5.68 -2.48 14.33
N ILE A 236 -5.30 -1.38 14.99
CA ILE A 236 -6.22 -0.32 15.40
C ILE A 236 -6.92 0.31 14.20
N TRP A 237 -6.16 0.59 13.13
CA TRP A 237 -6.71 1.13 11.89
C TRP A 237 -7.71 0.18 11.25
N GLN A 238 -7.41 -1.12 11.14
CA GLN A 238 -8.30 -2.14 10.57
C GLN A 238 -9.60 -2.30 11.37
N ILE A 239 -9.51 -2.26 12.70
CA ILE A 239 -10.68 -2.26 13.59
C ILE A 239 -11.52 -1.01 13.39
N ASN A 240 -10.88 0.16 13.25
CA ASN A 240 -11.59 1.40 12.99
C ASN A 240 -12.26 1.42 11.62
N PHE A 241 -11.53 1.00 10.59
CA PHE A 241 -12.03 0.92 9.22
C PHE A 241 -13.28 0.04 9.14
N SER A 242 -13.29 -1.10 9.83
CA SER A 242 -14.46 -2.00 9.91
C SER A 242 -15.61 -1.49 10.80
N GLY A 243 -15.52 -0.28 11.37
CA GLY A 243 -16.56 0.31 12.21
C GLY A 243 -16.64 -0.25 13.64
N GLN A 244 -15.59 -0.93 14.11
CA GLN A 244 -15.56 -1.64 15.40
C GLN A 244 -14.74 -0.91 16.47
N SER A 245 -14.47 0.39 16.33
CA SER A 245 -13.62 1.17 17.26
C SER A 245 -14.10 1.18 18.72
N ASN A 246 -15.34 0.77 18.99
CA ASN A 246 -15.87 0.64 20.35
C ASN A 246 -15.12 -0.42 21.19
N VAL A 247 -14.55 -1.45 20.55
CA VAL A 247 -13.82 -2.55 21.22
C VAL A 247 -12.42 -2.14 21.69
N LEU A 248 -11.90 -1.02 21.18
CA LEU A 248 -10.58 -0.53 21.51
C LEU A 248 -10.52 -0.06 22.97
N ASN A 249 -9.41 -0.36 23.66
CA ASN A 249 -9.18 0.11 25.02
C ASN A 249 -8.79 1.61 25.05
N VAL A 250 -8.49 2.15 26.24
CA VAL A 250 -8.19 3.58 26.42
C VAL A 250 -6.90 4.02 25.71
N HIS A 251 -5.87 3.17 25.63
CA HIS A 251 -4.60 3.48 24.96
C HIS A 251 -4.74 3.40 23.45
N GLN A 252 -5.42 2.35 22.98
CA GLN A 252 -5.73 2.14 21.56
C GLN A 252 -6.60 3.26 20.99
N LYS A 253 -7.60 3.74 21.75
CA LYS A 253 -8.41 4.90 21.37
C LYS A 253 -7.58 6.17 21.25
N LYS A 254 -6.65 6.42 22.17
CA LYS A 254 -5.72 7.56 22.07
C LYS A 254 -4.80 7.43 20.86
N ALA A 255 -4.37 6.22 20.50
CA ALA A 255 -3.54 5.98 19.33
C ALA A 255 -4.34 6.24 18.04
N LEU A 256 -5.58 5.78 17.98
CA LEU A 256 -6.52 6.09 16.90
C LEU A 256 -6.75 7.60 16.76
N ASP A 257 -7.07 8.30 17.85
CA ASP A 257 -7.28 9.74 17.85
C ASP A 257 -6.02 10.49 17.38
N PHE A 258 -4.83 10.00 17.74
CA PHE A 258 -3.57 10.55 17.28
C PHE A 258 -3.37 10.34 15.77
N MET A 259 -3.65 9.16 15.23
CA MET A 259 -3.60 8.89 13.79
C MET A 259 -4.55 9.80 13.01
N ILE A 260 -5.79 9.95 13.47
CA ILE A 260 -6.79 10.85 12.89
C ILE A 260 -6.29 12.30 12.91
N LYS A 261 -5.78 12.76 14.06
CA LYS A 261 -5.22 14.12 14.21
C LYS A 261 -4.05 14.36 13.27
N LYS A 262 -3.23 13.32 13.04
CA LYS A 262 -2.08 13.36 12.14
C LYS A 262 -2.45 13.15 10.67
N ARG A 263 -3.74 12.99 10.38
CA ARG A 263 -4.30 12.79 9.04
C ARG A 263 -3.69 11.57 8.35
N VAL A 264 -3.54 10.48 9.09
CA VAL A 264 -3.33 9.17 8.46
C VAL A 264 -4.58 8.87 7.62
N PRO A 265 -4.46 8.37 6.38
CA PRO A 265 -5.60 7.90 5.59
C PRO A 265 -6.41 6.84 6.35
N MET A 266 -7.59 7.22 6.84
CA MET A 266 -8.42 6.34 7.69
C MET A 266 -9.39 5.46 6.91
N THR A 267 -9.46 5.63 5.58
CA THR A 267 -10.32 4.83 4.72
C THR A 267 -9.56 4.28 3.52
N VAL A 268 -10.04 3.16 2.97
CA VAL A 268 -9.61 2.57 1.70
C VAL A 268 -10.86 2.24 0.91
N ASN A 269 -10.85 2.56 -0.37
CA ASN A 269 -11.82 2.12 -1.33
C ASN A 269 -11.34 0.77 -1.92
N PRO A 270 -11.93 -0.37 -1.52
CA PRO A 270 -11.53 -1.68 -2.04
C PRO A 270 -11.73 -1.81 -3.56
N ASN A 271 -12.62 -0.97 -4.12
CA ASN A 271 -12.99 -0.92 -5.52
C ASN A 271 -12.38 0.29 -6.24
N TYR A 272 -11.26 0.84 -5.75
CA TYR A 272 -10.58 1.96 -6.40
C TYR A 272 -10.21 1.61 -7.86
N GLU A 273 -10.79 2.32 -8.83
CA GLU A 273 -10.65 2.01 -10.26
C GLU A 273 -9.59 2.86 -10.96
N LEU A 274 -9.21 3.99 -10.36
CA LEU A 274 -8.25 4.92 -10.94
C LEU A 274 -6.82 4.42 -10.72
N ILE A 275 -5.89 4.93 -11.53
CA ILE A 275 -4.46 4.61 -11.42
C ILE A 275 -3.73 5.93 -11.24
N LEU A 276 -3.20 6.15 -10.04
CA LEU A 276 -2.30 7.28 -9.80
C LEU A 276 -0.91 6.93 -10.34
N GLY A 277 -0.22 7.91 -10.91
CA GLY A 277 1.12 7.71 -11.45
C GLY A 277 1.11 6.97 -12.80
N LYS A 278 2.18 6.21 -13.07
CA LYS A 278 2.41 5.61 -14.39
C LYS A 278 3.11 4.24 -14.29
N ARG A 279 2.73 3.34 -15.20
CA ARG A 279 3.42 2.06 -15.39
C ARG A 279 4.65 2.26 -16.26
N LEU A 280 5.79 1.83 -15.75
CA LEU A 280 7.08 1.88 -16.43
C LEU A 280 7.47 0.54 -17.07
N LYS A 281 6.99 -0.57 -16.48
CA LYS A 281 7.16 -1.94 -17.00
C LYS A 281 5.96 -2.80 -16.60
#